data_AF-A0AA47MC30-F1
#
_entry.id   AF-A0AA47MC30-F1
#
_cell.length_a   1.000
_cell.length_b   1.000
_cell.length_c   1.000
_cell.angle_alpha   90.00
_cell.angle_beta   90.00
_cell.angle_gamma   90.00
#
_symmetry.space_group_name_H-M   'P 1'
#
loop_
_entity.id
_entity.type
_entity.pdbx_description
1 polymer ?
#
loop_
_entity_poly.entity_id
_entity_poly.type
_entity_poly.pdbx_seq_one_letter_code
_entity_poly.pdbx_strand_id
1 'polypeptide(L)'
;MSYGRGQQPTDAQSDARSFLSEEMITEFQAAFDMFDTDGGGDISTKELGQVMRMLGQNPTREELDAIIEEVDEDGSGTIDFEEFLVMMVQQLKEDQAGKSEEELSEIFRIFDKNGDGFIDREEFGDIIHRTGEPLAEEDIDEMMADSDANKDGRLDFDEFLKMMENTDAQQEARSYLSEEMLAEFKAAFDLFDTDGGGDISTKELGQVMRMLGQNPTREELDEIIEEVDEDGSGTIDFEEFLVMMVRLLKEDQAGKSEDELAECFRVFDKNADGYIDREEFALIIRSTGEAISEDEIDELLKDGDKNADGMLDFDEFLKMMENVQ
;
A
#
# COMPACT_ATOMS: atom_id res chain seq x y z
N MET A 1 2.52 14.59 49.19
CA MET A 1 2.30 13.79 47.97
C MET A 1 1.66 14.73 46.97
N SER A 2 2.49 15.35 46.14
CA SER A 2 2.05 16.25 45.08
C SER A 2 1.71 15.36 43.89
N TYR A 3 0.42 15.18 43.62
CA TYR A 3 -0.02 14.58 42.36
C TYR A 3 0.29 15.60 41.26
N GLY A 4 1.14 15.22 40.31
CA GLY A 4 1.40 16.00 39.10
C GLY A 4 0.09 16.27 38.38
N ARG A 5 -0.13 17.52 37.98
CA ARG A 5 -1.19 17.85 37.03
C ARG A 5 -0.87 17.09 35.74
N GLY A 6 -1.72 16.16 35.33
CA GLY A 6 -1.71 15.73 33.94
C GLY A 6 -1.96 16.97 33.09
N GLN A 7 -0.99 17.33 32.25
CA GLN A 7 -1.24 18.27 31.16
C GLN A 7 -2.39 17.71 30.33
N GLN A 8 -3.29 18.59 29.90
CA GLN A 8 -4.27 18.19 28.91
C GLN A 8 -3.51 17.86 27.62
N PRO A 9 -3.89 16.79 26.90
CA PRO A 9 -3.25 16.48 25.63
C PRO A 9 -3.34 17.68 24.70
N THR A 10 -2.28 17.93 23.93
CA THR A 10 -2.26 19.00 22.94
C THR A 10 -3.20 18.66 21.78
N ASP A 11 -3.54 19.66 20.97
CA ASP A 11 -4.42 19.44 19.82
C ASP A 11 -3.79 18.41 18.86
N ALA A 12 -2.46 18.43 18.69
CA ALA A 12 -1.70 17.47 17.89
C ALA A 12 -1.78 16.04 18.45
N GLN A 13 -1.59 15.86 19.76
CA GLN A 13 -1.73 14.56 20.43
C GLN A 13 -3.17 14.02 20.33
N SER A 14 -4.17 14.90 20.42
CA SER A 14 -5.57 14.52 20.29
C SER A 14 -5.95 14.14 18.85
N ASP A 15 -5.40 14.84 17.86
CA ASP A 15 -5.58 14.55 16.43
C ASP A 15 -4.92 13.21 16.08
N ALA A 16 -3.66 12.99 16.50
CA ALA A 16 -2.93 11.75 16.29
C ALA A 16 -3.69 10.54 16.83
N ARG A 17 -4.18 10.60 18.08
CA ARG A 17 -5.01 9.52 18.64
C ARG A 17 -6.34 9.31 17.94
N SER A 18 -6.93 10.36 17.37
CA SER A 18 -8.18 10.23 16.62
C SER A 18 -8.00 9.58 15.24
N PHE A 19 -6.78 9.64 14.71
CA PHE A 19 -6.41 9.06 13.42
C PHE A 19 -6.07 7.56 13.52
N LEU A 20 -5.78 7.05 14.72
CA LEU A 20 -5.30 5.68 14.93
C LEU A 20 -6.38 4.78 15.54
N SER A 21 -6.43 3.51 15.10
CA SER A 21 -7.24 2.48 15.75
C SER A 21 -6.59 1.98 17.06
N GLU A 22 -7.38 1.35 17.93
CA GLU A 22 -6.82 0.77 19.18
C GLU A 22 -5.76 -0.31 18.91
N GLU A 23 -5.85 -1.01 17.78
CA GLU A 23 -4.87 -2.01 17.36
C GLU A 23 -3.56 -1.35 16.93
N MET A 24 -3.61 -0.30 16.09
CA MET A 24 -2.41 0.46 15.70
C MET A 24 -1.71 1.10 16.91
N ILE A 25 -2.48 1.64 17.86
CA ILE A 25 -1.91 2.20 19.10
C ILE A 25 -1.18 1.10 19.89
N THR A 26 -1.69 -0.14 19.88
CA THR A 26 -1.04 -1.27 20.55
C THR A 26 0.27 -1.66 19.85
N GLU A 27 0.31 -1.65 18.51
CA GLU A 27 1.53 -1.88 17.74
C GLU A 27 2.56 -0.78 17.95
N PHE A 28 2.14 0.48 17.95
CA PHE A 28 3.03 1.61 18.25
C PHE A 28 3.54 1.58 19.68
N GLN A 29 2.76 1.09 20.64
CA GLN A 29 3.27 0.84 22.00
C GLN A 29 4.36 -0.23 21.99
N ALA A 30 4.17 -1.33 21.25
CA ALA A 30 5.19 -2.36 21.13
C ALA A 30 6.48 -1.83 20.47
N ALA A 31 6.34 -0.97 19.45
CA ALA A 31 7.47 -0.28 18.83
C ALA A 31 8.15 0.66 19.84
N PHE A 32 7.39 1.51 20.54
CA PHE A 32 7.90 2.41 21.58
C PHE A 32 8.70 1.64 22.64
N ASP A 33 8.20 0.50 23.11
CA ASP A 33 8.89 -0.37 24.08
C ASP A 33 10.21 -0.96 23.53
N MET A 34 10.40 -1.04 22.21
CA MET A 34 11.69 -1.40 21.61
C MET A 34 12.70 -0.24 21.65
N PHE A 35 12.21 1.00 21.56
CA PHE A 35 13.03 2.20 21.70
C PHE A 35 13.33 2.50 23.18
N ASP A 36 12.35 2.41 24.06
CA ASP A 36 12.48 2.56 25.52
C ASP A 36 13.13 1.32 26.15
N THR A 37 14.44 1.17 25.92
CA THR A 37 15.19 -0.01 26.36
C THR A 37 15.37 -0.10 27.88
N ASP A 38 15.27 1.03 28.59
CA ASP A 38 15.41 1.08 30.04
C ASP A 38 14.07 1.06 30.81
N GLY A 39 12.95 1.17 30.09
CA GLY A 39 11.59 1.12 30.63
C GLY A 39 11.22 2.40 31.40
N GLY A 40 11.84 3.52 31.04
CA GLY A 40 11.65 4.83 31.64
C GLY A 40 10.27 5.43 31.35
N GLY A 41 9.62 4.98 30.27
CA GLY A 41 8.41 5.57 29.72
C GLY A 41 8.68 6.78 28.81
N ASP A 42 9.94 7.00 28.45
CA ASP A 42 10.41 8.07 27.57
C ASP A 42 11.59 7.56 26.72
N ILE A 43 11.73 8.04 25.49
CA ILE A 43 12.82 7.70 24.59
C ILE A 43 13.88 8.80 24.67
N SER A 44 15.05 8.43 25.17
CA SER A 44 16.19 9.35 25.18
C SER A 44 16.91 9.43 23.82
N THR A 45 17.65 10.52 23.60
CA THR A 45 18.59 10.68 22.46
C THR A 45 19.46 9.44 22.19
N LYS A 46 19.87 8.76 23.26
CA LYS A 46 20.73 7.58 23.20
C LYS A 46 19.96 6.35 22.71
N GLU A 47 18.72 6.19 23.16
CA GLU A 47 17.82 5.10 22.80
C GLU A 47 17.37 5.20 21.36
N LEU A 48 16.93 6.38 20.94
CA LEU A 48 16.61 6.70 19.55
C LEU A 48 17.80 6.35 18.63
N GLY A 49 19.00 6.83 18.99
CA GLY A 49 20.21 6.56 18.22
C GLY A 49 20.69 5.10 18.25
N GLN A 50 20.29 4.31 19.24
CA GLN A 50 20.61 2.89 19.31
C GLN A 50 19.73 2.09 18.36
N VAL A 51 18.41 2.35 18.36
CA VAL A 51 17.47 1.65 17.50
C VAL A 51 17.65 2.05 16.03
N MET A 52 17.85 3.33 15.72
CA MET A 52 18.13 3.77 14.34
C MET A 52 19.37 3.08 13.74
N ARG A 53 20.39 2.82 14.57
CA ARG A 53 21.58 2.02 14.17
C ARG A 53 21.30 0.55 13.96
N MET A 54 20.37 -0.02 14.71
CA MET A 54 19.93 -1.40 14.51
C MET A 54 19.11 -1.54 13.22
N LEU A 55 18.38 -0.49 12.83
CA LEU A 55 17.64 -0.40 11.56
C LEU A 55 18.53 -0.04 10.36
N GLY A 56 19.86 -0.01 10.54
CA GLY A 56 20.82 0.21 9.46
C GLY A 56 21.13 1.68 9.15
N GLN A 57 20.49 2.63 9.84
CA GLN A 57 20.80 4.05 9.72
C GLN A 57 21.96 4.46 10.64
N ASN A 58 22.67 5.55 10.34
CA ASN A 58 23.79 5.98 11.20
C ASN A 58 23.71 7.47 11.54
N PRO A 59 22.70 7.89 12.31
CA PRO A 59 22.50 9.30 12.63
C PRO A 59 23.61 9.84 13.55
N THR A 60 23.97 11.10 13.29
CA THR A 60 24.81 11.95 14.14
C THR A 60 24.03 12.37 15.38
N ARG A 61 24.74 12.89 16.38
CA ARG A 61 24.09 13.33 17.60
C ARG A 61 23.24 14.58 17.34
N GLU A 62 23.73 15.47 16.49
CA GLU A 62 23.05 16.68 16.10
C GLU A 62 21.72 16.39 15.38
N GLU A 63 21.67 15.34 14.55
CA GLU A 63 20.42 14.88 13.91
C GLU A 63 19.44 14.30 14.94
N LEU A 64 19.93 13.50 15.90
CA LEU A 64 19.08 12.94 16.97
C LEU A 64 18.52 14.02 17.90
N ASP A 65 19.34 15.02 18.23
CA ASP A 65 18.93 16.16 19.06
C ASP A 65 17.88 17.01 18.30
N ALA A 66 18.02 17.17 16.98
CA ALA A 66 17.05 17.88 16.14
C ALA A 66 15.70 17.15 16.06
N ILE A 67 15.71 15.83 15.88
CA ILE A 67 14.47 15.01 15.87
C ILE A 67 13.73 15.15 17.19
N ILE A 68 14.46 15.10 18.32
CA ILE A 68 13.83 15.27 19.63
C ILE A 68 13.30 16.68 19.80
N GLU A 69 14.04 17.73 19.42
CA GLU A 69 13.56 19.12 19.53
C GLU A 69 12.31 19.40 18.67
N GLU A 70 12.11 18.67 17.58
CA GLU A 70 10.94 18.80 16.72
C GLU A 70 9.66 18.21 17.33
N VAL A 71 9.80 17.14 18.11
CA VAL A 71 8.66 16.36 18.65
C VAL A 71 8.41 16.64 20.14
N ASP A 72 9.45 17.03 20.89
CA ASP A 72 9.42 17.36 22.33
C ASP A 72 8.68 18.67 22.59
N GLU A 73 7.35 18.62 22.59
CA GLU A 73 6.49 19.77 22.81
C GLU A 73 6.59 20.28 24.26
N ASP A 74 6.86 19.40 25.21
CA ASP A 74 6.92 19.73 26.63
C ASP A 74 8.30 20.21 27.11
N GLY A 75 9.32 20.04 26.27
CA GLY A 75 10.70 20.47 26.50
C GLY A 75 11.44 19.60 27.52
N SER A 76 11.03 18.34 27.69
CA SER A 76 11.65 17.36 28.58
C SER A 76 13.05 16.94 28.12
N GLY A 77 13.35 17.09 26.83
CA GLY A 77 14.56 16.62 26.17
C GLY A 77 14.53 15.11 25.86
N THR A 78 13.35 14.51 25.89
CA THR A 78 13.05 13.09 25.69
C THR A 78 11.71 12.98 24.97
N ILE A 79 11.42 11.86 24.30
CA ILE A 79 10.14 11.67 23.59
C ILE A 79 9.25 10.76 24.43
N ASP A 80 8.12 11.26 24.92
CA ASP A 80 7.11 10.44 25.58
C ASP A 80 6.24 9.67 24.57
N PHE A 81 5.37 8.78 25.05
CA PHE A 81 4.55 7.97 24.15
C PHE A 81 3.56 8.79 23.30
N GLU A 82 3.02 9.89 23.81
CA GLU A 82 2.09 10.73 23.05
C GLU A 82 2.84 11.51 21.97
N GLU A 83 4.04 12.01 22.29
CA GLU A 83 4.97 12.64 21.35
C GLU A 83 5.42 11.64 20.26
N PHE A 84 5.73 10.40 20.65
CA PHE A 84 6.03 9.32 19.72
C PHE A 84 4.86 9.00 18.78
N LEU A 85 3.62 9.01 19.27
CA LEU A 85 2.43 8.82 18.42
C LEU A 85 2.25 9.97 17.43
N VAL A 86 2.51 11.22 17.84
CA VAL A 86 2.45 12.37 16.92
C VAL A 86 3.50 12.21 15.81
N MET A 87 4.73 11.84 16.17
CA MET A 87 5.80 11.56 15.20
C MET A 87 5.40 10.42 14.24
N MET A 88 4.87 9.31 14.75
CA MET A 88 4.46 8.17 13.93
C MET A 88 3.26 8.48 13.04
N VAL A 89 2.29 9.25 13.52
CA VAL A 89 1.16 9.70 12.68
C VAL A 89 1.63 10.68 11.62
N GLN A 90 2.59 11.55 11.93
CA GLN A 90 3.15 12.45 10.95
C GLN A 90 3.94 11.70 9.88
N GLN A 91 4.77 10.74 10.27
CA GLN A 91 5.46 9.85 9.33
C GLN A 91 4.45 9.03 8.49
N LEU A 92 3.41 8.46 9.09
CA LEU A 92 2.36 7.76 8.34
C LEU A 92 1.61 8.69 7.38
N LYS A 93 1.37 9.94 7.77
CA LYS A 93 0.75 10.95 6.91
C LYS A 93 1.70 11.36 5.78
N GLU A 94 3.00 11.44 6.01
CA GLU A 94 4.02 11.71 4.98
C GLU A 94 4.18 10.52 4.03
N ASP A 95 4.23 9.30 4.55
CA ASP A 95 4.30 8.05 3.78
C ASP A 95 3.00 7.85 2.96
N GLN A 96 1.82 8.20 3.50
CA GLN A 96 0.55 8.15 2.77
C GLN A 96 0.31 9.35 1.83
N ALA A 97 0.89 10.52 2.13
CA ALA A 97 0.71 11.72 1.31
C ALA A 97 1.69 11.78 0.12
N GLY A 98 2.72 10.92 0.11
CA GLY A 98 3.83 11.06 -0.82
C GLY A 98 4.67 12.30 -0.50
N LYS A 99 5.84 12.41 -1.16
CA LYS A 99 6.72 13.57 -1.01
C LYS A 99 5.97 14.84 -1.45
N SER A 100 6.07 15.94 -0.69
CA SER A 100 5.41 17.20 -1.06
C SER A 100 6.02 17.81 -2.34
N GLU A 101 5.27 18.65 -3.06
CA GLU A 101 5.79 19.36 -4.26
C GLU A 101 7.05 20.18 -3.94
N GLU A 102 7.17 20.68 -2.70
CA GLU A 102 8.33 21.42 -2.20
C GLU A 102 9.56 20.52 -2.07
N GLU A 103 9.42 19.33 -1.48
CA GLU A 103 10.49 18.34 -1.35
C GLU A 103 10.89 17.76 -2.72
N LEU A 104 9.92 17.47 -3.59
CA LEU A 104 10.17 17.00 -4.95
C LEU A 104 10.88 18.07 -5.79
N SER A 105 10.58 19.37 -5.58
CA SER A 105 11.32 20.47 -6.19
C SER A 105 12.76 20.57 -5.68
N GLU A 106 13.00 20.30 -4.38
CA GLU A 106 14.35 20.26 -3.84
C GLU A 106 15.15 19.08 -4.40
N ILE A 107 14.53 17.89 -4.49
CA ILE A 107 15.16 16.72 -5.11
C ILE A 107 15.45 16.99 -6.59
N PHE A 108 14.50 17.55 -7.34
CA PHE A 108 14.70 17.93 -8.74
C PHE A 108 15.89 18.90 -8.91
N ARG A 109 16.03 19.90 -8.02
CA ARG A 109 17.20 20.81 -8.04
C ARG A 109 18.51 20.16 -7.64
N ILE A 110 18.47 19.08 -6.86
CA ILE A 110 19.66 18.28 -6.55
C ILE A 110 20.11 17.54 -7.82
N PHE A 111 19.16 17.07 -8.64
CA PHE A 111 19.42 16.42 -9.92
C PHE A 111 19.84 17.41 -11.03
N ASP A 112 19.09 18.49 -11.26
CA ASP A 112 19.39 19.57 -12.22
C ASP A 112 20.56 20.44 -11.71
N LYS A 113 21.79 19.95 -11.87
CA LYS A 113 23.01 20.62 -11.42
C LYS A 113 23.24 21.92 -12.13
N ASN A 114 22.83 22.00 -13.40
CA ASN A 114 23.11 23.11 -14.26
C ASN A 114 22.05 24.23 -14.16
N GLY A 115 20.87 23.92 -13.61
CA GLY A 115 19.76 24.82 -13.34
C GLY A 115 18.97 25.20 -14.58
N ASP A 116 18.97 24.36 -15.63
CA ASP A 116 18.23 24.64 -16.87
C ASP A 116 16.76 24.22 -16.80
N GLY A 117 16.35 23.60 -15.69
CA GLY A 117 14.99 23.13 -15.47
C GLY A 117 14.72 21.76 -16.09
N PHE A 118 15.76 21.04 -16.49
CA PHE A 118 15.69 19.69 -17.05
C PHE A 118 16.77 18.81 -16.41
N ILE A 119 16.53 17.51 -16.35
CA ILE A 119 17.53 16.53 -15.90
C ILE A 119 17.97 15.75 -17.12
N ASP A 120 19.26 15.85 -17.46
CA ASP A 120 19.84 15.02 -18.53
C ASP A 120 20.49 13.74 -18.01
N ARG A 121 20.87 12.85 -18.95
CA ARG A 121 21.47 11.54 -18.65
C ARG A 121 22.68 11.61 -17.73
N GLU A 122 23.53 12.63 -17.90
CA GLU A 122 24.72 12.78 -17.04
C GLU A 122 24.31 13.19 -15.62
N GLU A 123 23.36 14.11 -15.51
CA GLU A 123 22.80 14.57 -14.24
C GLU A 123 22.04 13.46 -13.49
N PHE A 124 21.21 12.71 -14.20
CA PHE A 124 20.45 11.59 -13.67
C PHE A 124 21.37 10.46 -13.16
N GLY A 125 22.31 10.03 -14.00
CA GLY A 125 23.26 8.98 -13.66
C GLY A 125 24.15 9.35 -12.48
N ASP A 126 24.65 10.59 -12.42
CA ASP A 126 25.50 11.06 -11.33
C ASP A 126 24.84 11.02 -9.95
N ILE A 127 23.51 11.16 -9.90
CA ILE A 127 22.75 11.25 -8.66
C ILE A 127 22.30 9.86 -8.23
N ILE A 128 21.81 9.01 -9.14
CA ILE A 128 21.45 7.62 -8.84
C ILE A 128 22.64 6.85 -8.26
N HIS A 129 23.84 7.05 -8.81
CA HIS A 129 25.07 6.46 -8.28
C HIS A 129 25.45 6.99 -6.88
N ARG A 130 24.83 8.08 -6.43
CA ARG A 130 25.09 8.74 -5.15
C ARG A 130 24.01 8.45 -4.10
N THR A 131 22.78 8.19 -4.53
CA THR A 131 21.61 7.99 -3.66
C THR A 131 21.27 6.52 -3.42
N GLY A 132 21.81 5.55 -4.19
CA GLY A 132 21.45 4.13 -4.04
C GLY A 132 22.49 3.10 -4.54
N GLU A 133 22.01 1.89 -4.85
CA GLU A 133 22.82 0.83 -5.45
C GLU A 133 23.22 1.18 -6.90
N PRO A 134 24.41 0.78 -7.36
CA PRO A 134 24.88 1.09 -8.71
C PRO A 134 24.05 0.33 -9.76
N LEU A 135 23.22 1.05 -10.51
CA LEU A 135 22.55 0.55 -11.71
C LEU A 135 23.52 0.50 -12.90
N ALA A 136 23.29 -0.41 -13.85
CA ALA A 136 24.07 -0.45 -15.08
C ALA A 136 23.72 0.75 -15.97
N GLU A 137 24.63 1.16 -16.85
CA GLU A 137 24.36 2.24 -17.82
C GLU A 137 23.18 1.93 -18.74
N GLU A 138 22.90 0.65 -18.96
CA GLU A 138 21.78 0.14 -19.76
C GLU A 138 20.43 0.40 -19.05
N ASP A 139 20.36 0.18 -17.74
CA ASP A 139 19.16 0.43 -16.93
C ASP A 139 18.84 1.93 -16.84
N ILE A 140 19.87 2.78 -16.79
CA ILE A 140 19.71 4.25 -16.78
C ILE A 140 19.09 4.75 -18.10
N ASP A 141 19.50 4.16 -19.22
CA ASP A 141 18.96 4.52 -20.54
C ASP A 141 17.49 4.11 -20.68
N GLU A 142 17.12 2.96 -20.11
CA GLU A 142 15.75 2.44 -20.08
C GLU A 142 14.86 3.33 -19.19
N MET A 143 15.26 3.60 -17.95
CA MET A 143 14.52 4.48 -17.03
C MET A 143 14.29 5.88 -17.59
N MET A 144 15.28 6.45 -18.30
CA MET A 144 15.10 7.73 -18.98
C MET A 144 14.17 7.61 -20.18
N ALA A 145 14.25 6.53 -20.96
CA ALA A 145 13.41 6.36 -22.14
C ALA A 145 11.94 6.16 -21.80
N ASP A 146 11.65 5.48 -20.68
CA ASP A 146 10.30 5.20 -20.21
C ASP A 146 9.66 6.46 -19.58
N SER A 147 10.49 7.30 -18.96
CA SER A 147 10.03 8.54 -18.30
C SER A 147 9.96 9.76 -19.23
N ASP A 148 10.79 9.80 -20.28
CA ASP A 148 10.83 10.87 -21.30
C ASP A 148 9.66 10.72 -22.30
N ALA A 149 8.46 11.09 -21.82
CA ALA A 149 7.22 11.00 -22.59
C ALA A 149 7.27 11.82 -23.89
N ASN A 150 7.97 12.97 -23.86
CA ASN A 150 8.05 13.88 -25.00
C ASN A 150 9.18 13.53 -25.99
N LYS A 151 10.10 12.63 -25.61
CA LYS A 151 11.24 12.09 -26.38
C LYS A 151 12.28 13.14 -26.76
N ASP A 152 12.51 14.14 -25.91
CA ASP A 152 13.54 15.16 -26.12
C ASP A 152 14.92 14.78 -25.55
N GLY A 153 15.00 13.65 -24.85
CA GLY A 153 16.20 13.09 -24.24
C GLY A 153 16.55 13.72 -22.90
N ARG A 154 15.63 14.46 -22.27
CA ARG A 154 15.75 15.06 -20.95
C ARG A 154 14.45 14.84 -20.18
N LEU A 155 14.51 14.88 -18.85
CA LEU A 155 13.33 14.81 -18.00
C LEU A 155 12.98 16.21 -17.50
N ASP A 156 11.77 16.68 -17.80
CA ASP A 156 11.22 17.86 -17.15
C ASP A 156 10.67 17.53 -15.74
N PHE A 157 10.17 18.54 -15.02
CA PHE A 157 9.68 18.35 -13.66
C PHE A 157 8.48 17.40 -13.58
N ASP A 158 7.57 17.43 -14.56
CA ASP A 158 6.38 16.59 -14.56
C ASP A 158 6.76 15.13 -14.91
N GLU A 159 7.69 14.94 -15.85
CA GLU A 159 8.26 13.63 -16.19
C GLU A 159 9.05 13.02 -15.03
N PHE A 160 9.81 13.84 -14.31
CA PHE A 160 10.54 13.43 -13.10
C PHE A 160 9.61 13.05 -11.94
N LEU A 161 8.51 13.78 -11.76
CA LEU A 161 7.49 13.47 -10.74
C LEU A 161 6.87 12.10 -10.99
N LYS A 162 6.44 11.83 -12.23
CA LYS A 162 5.86 10.54 -12.60
C LYS A 162 6.84 9.40 -12.40
N MET A 163 8.10 9.60 -12.78
CA MET A 163 9.15 8.62 -12.54
C MET A 163 9.31 8.32 -11.04
N MET A 164 9.31 9.35 -10.18
CA MET A 164 9.39 9.18 -8.72
C MET A 164 8.17 8.45 -8.14
N GLU A 165 6.96 8.80 -8.59
CA GLU A 165 5.72 8.14 -8.16
C GLU A 165 5.70 6.65 -8.54
N ASN A 166 6.07 6.32 -9.78
CA ASN A 166 6.12 4.93 -10.25
C ASN A 166 7.22 4.14 -9.52
N THR A 167 8.39 4.74 -9.28
CA THR A 167 9.48 4.09 -8.55
C THR A 167 9.09 3.80 -7.10
N ASP A 168 8.44 4.76 -6.41
CA ASP A 168 7.99 4.59 -5.03
C ASP A 168 6.90 3.49 -4.96
N ALA A 169 5.94 3.44 -5.90
CA ALA A 169 4.91 2.40 -5.96
C ALA A 169 5.48 1.00 -6.25
N GLN A 170 6.42 0.88 -7.19
CA GLN A 170 7.10 -0.38 -7.51
C GLN A 170 7.99 -0.87 -6.35
N GLN A 171 8.67 0.06 -5.68
CA GLN A 171 9.54 -0.24 -4.54
C GLN A 171 8.72 -0.62 -3.30
N GLU A 172 7.60 0.06 -3.05
CA GLU A 172 6.65 -0.30 -1.99
C GLU A 172 6.05 -1.69 -2.25
N ALA A 173 5.59 -1.95 -3.48
CA ALA A 173 5.07 -3.26 -3.88
C ALA A 173 6.10 -4.38 -3.64
N ARG A 174 7.36 -4.17 -4.02
CA ARG A 174 8.44 -5.14 -3.74
C ARG A 174 8.74 -5.30 -2.26
N SER A 175 8.66 -4.23 -1.47
CA SER A 175 8.93 -4.26 -0.03
C SER A 175 7.91 -5.11 0.75
N TYR A 176 6.67 -5.18 0.24
CA TYR A 176 5.59 -5.95 0.83
C TYR A 176 5.72 -7.47 0.57
N LEU A 177 6.55 -7.87 -0.40
CA LEU A 177 6.61 -9.23 -0.90
C LEU A 177 7.89 -9.95 -0.45
N SER A 178 7.72 -11.15 0.11
CA SER A 178 8.86 -12.04 0.36
C SER A 178 9.45 -12.57 -0.97
N GLU A 179 10.72 -12.98 -0.95
CA GLU A 179 11.36 -13.60 -2.12
C GLU A 179 10.59 -14.82 -2.66
N GLU A 180 9.89 -15.56 -1.79
CA GLU A 180 9.07 -16.71 -2.18
C GLU A 180 7.81 -16.27 -2.93
N MET A 181 7.13 -15.23 -2.45
CA MET A 181 5.94 -14.67 -3.10
C MET A 181 6.28 -13.97 -4.43
N LEU A 182 7.41 -13.28 -4.50
CA LEU A 182 7.93 -12.73 -5.76
C LEU A 182 8.18 -13.83 -6.79
N ALA A 183 8.71 -14.99 -6.38
CA ALA A 183 8.92 -16.13 -7.27
C ALA A 183 7.58 -16.74 -7.74
N GLU A 184 6.56 -16.76 -6.89
CA GLU A 184 5.21 -17.19 -7.27
C GLU A 184 4.55 -16.23 -8.26
N PHE A 185 4.66 -14.91 -8.04
CA PHE A 185 4.17 -13.92 -8.99
C PHE A 185 4.94 -13.94 -10.30
N LYS A 186 6.25 -14.20 -10.27
CA LYS A 186 7.01 -14.38 -11.50
C LYS A 186 6.56 -15.63 -12.26
N ALA A 187 6.29 -16.73 -11.56
CA ALA A 187 5.74 -17.93 -12.19
C ALA A 187 4.33 -17.70 -12.74
N ALA A 188 3.51 -16.88 -12.08
CA ALA A 188 2.20 -16.47 -12.59
C ALA A 188 2.36 -15.61 -13.85
N PHE A 189 3.21 -14.57 -13.81
CA PHE A 189 3.53 -13.72 -14.96
C PHE A 189 3.98 -14.56 -16.16
N ASP A 190 4.87 -15.52 -15.97
CA ASP A 190 5.35 -16.42 -17.04
C ASP A 190 4.25 -17.34 -17.60
N LEU A 191 3.11 -17.50 -16.91
CA LEU A 191 1.93 -18.17 -17.48
C LEU A 191 1.13 -17.25 -18.40
N PHE A 192 1.17 -15.94 -18.14
CA PHE A 192 0.57 -14.91 -18.99
C PHE A 192 1.46 -14.60 -20.19
N ASP A 193 2.75 -14.34 -19.98
CA ASP A 193 3.75 -14.13 -21.04
C ASP A 193 4.08 -15.46 -21.75
N THR A 194 3.26 -15.81 -22.74
CA THR A 194 3.35 -17.10 -23.42
C THR A 194 4.41 -17.12 -24.51
N ASP A 195 4.78 -15.96 -25.03
CA ASP A 195 5.81 -15.84 -26.07
C ASP A 195 7.20 -15.51 -25.52
N GLY A 196 7.31 -15.19 -24.23
CA GLY A 196 8.55 -14.89 -23.52
C GLY A 196 9.10 -13.51 -23.87
N GLY A 197 8.22 -12.58 -24.25
CA GLY A 197 8.54 -11.21 -24.62
C GLY A 197 9.04 -10.36 -23.46
N GLY A 198 8.67 -10.75 -22.22
CA GLY A 198 8.89 -9.95 -21.02
C GLY A 198 7.73 -9.00 -20.71
N ASP A 199 6.66 -9.03 -21.51
CA ASP A 199 5.46 -8.19 -21.40
C ASP A 199 4.20 -9.04 -21.63
N ILE A 200 3.07 -8.66 -21.02
CA ILE A 200 1.77 -9.31 -21.20
C ILE A 200 0.95 -8.46 -22.18
N SER A 201 0.72 -9.00 -23.36
CA SER A 201 -0.17 -8.36 -24.33
C SER A 201 -1.66 -8.58 -24.00
N THR A 202 -2.54 -7.73 -24.54
CA THR A 202 -4.02 -7.90 -24.45
C THR A 202 -4.49 -9.31 -24.84
N LYS A 203 -3.79 -9.94 -25.80
CA LYS A 203 -4.14 -11.28 -26.27
C LYS A 203 -3.79 -12.34 -25.23
N GLU A 204 -2.66 -12.17 -24.57
CA GLU A 204 -2.14 -13.08 -23.54
C GLU A 204 -2.97 -13.00 -22.27
N LEU A 205 -3.26 -11.78 -21.81
CA LEU A 205 -4.20 -11.53 -20.72
C LEU A 205 -5.55 -12.21 -21.00
N GLY A 206 -6.12 -11.97 -22.18
CA GLY A 206 -7.38 -12.58 -22.59
C GLY A 206 -7.34 -14.10 -22.73
N GLN A 207 -6.19 -14.67 -23.11
CA GLN A 207 -6.02 -16.12 -23.23
C GLN A 207 -6.03 -16.78 -21.85
N VAL A 208 -5.28 -16.23 -20.90
CA VAL A 208 -5.22 -16.79 -19.54
C VAL A 208 -6.54 -16.60 -18.80
N MET A 209 -7.18 -15.43 -18.87
CA MET A 209 -8.50 -15.21 -18.26
C MET A 209 -9.53 -16.22 -18.77
N ARG A 210 -9.46 -16.60 -20.06
CA ARG A 210 -10.30 -17.67 -20.62
C ARG A 210 -9.95 -19.06 -20.13
N MET A 211 -8.68 -19.33 -19.87
CA MET A 211 -8.26 -20.59 -19.26
C MET A 211 -8.71 -20.70 -17.80
N LEU A 212 -8.79 -19.58 -17.08
CA LEU A 212 -9.34 -19.48 -15.72
C LEU A 212 -10.88 -19.50 -15.68
N GLY A 213 -11.54 -19.67 -16.84
CA GLY A 213 -12.99 -19.83 -16.93
C GLY A 213 -13.77 -18.51 -17.08
N GLN A 214 -13.09 -17.37 -17.12
CA GLN A 214 -13.71 -16.09 -17.43
C GLN A 214 -13.85 -15.91 -18.95
N ASN A 215 -14.66 -14.96 -19.40
CA ASN A 215 -14.77 -14.65 -20.83
C ASN A 215 -14.83 -13.14 -21.07
N PRO A 216 -13.71 -12.44 -20.82
CA PRO A 216 -13.65 -11.00 -20.99
C PRO A 216 -13.80 -10.62 -22.47
N THR A 217 -14.47 -9.50 -22.67
CA THR A 217 -14.54 -8.76 -23.93
C THR A 217 -13.20 -8.08 -24.21
N ARG A 218 -13.04 -7.56 -25.43
CA ARG A 218 -11.80 -6.87 -25.77
C ARG A 218 -11.71 -5.54 -25.05
N GLU A 219 -12.84 -4.86 -24.96
CA GLU A 219 -12.99 -3.58 -24.27
C GLU A 219 -12.62 -3.71 -22.78
N GLU A 220 -13.07 -4.76 -22.09
CA GLU A 220 -12.66 -5.02 -20.69
C GLU A 220 -11.16 -5.31 -20.54
N LEU A 221 -10.54 -5.98 -21.52
CA LEU A 221 -9.10 -6.24 -21.49
C LEU A 221 -8.27 -4.97 -21.77
N ASP A 222 -8.76 -4.12 -22.67
CA ASP A 222 -8.14 -2.83 -22.97
C ASP A 222 -8.26 -1.90 -21.74
N GLU A 223 -9.39 -1.91 -21.03
CA GLU A 223 -9.57 -1.18 -19.76
C GLU A 223 -8.61 -1.66 -18.66
N ILE A 224 -8.44 -2.97 -18.47
CA ILE A 224 -7.48 -3.51 -17.49
C ILE A 224 -6.05 -3.10 -17.81
N ILE A 225 -5.68 -3.12 -19.10
CA ILE A 225 -4.34 -2.66 -19.50
C ILE A 225 -4.22 -1.17 -19.23
N GLU A 226 -5.16 -0.33 -19.67
CA GLU A 226 -5.11 1.12 -19.43
C GLU A 226 -5.05 1.51 -17.95
N GLU A 227 -5.57 0.68 -17.04
CA GLU A 227 -5.49 0.91 -15.59
C GLU A 227 -4.12 0.57 -14.97
N VAL A 228 -3.33 -0.26 -15.63
CA VAL A 228 -2.09 -0.85 -15.09
C VAL A 228 -0.84 -0.42 -15.88
N ASP A 229 -1.01 -0.13 -17.16
CA ASP A 229 -0.02 0.36 -18.12
C ASP A 229 0.28 1.85 -17.85
N GLU A 230 1.22 2.09 -16.92
CA GLU A 230 1.59 3.44 -16.50
C GLU A 230 2.52 4.10 -17.53
N ASP A 231 3.31 3.30 -18.25
CA ASP A 231 4.24 3.79 -19.27
C ASP A 231 3.59 4.02 -20.65
N GLY A 232 2.38 3.52 -20.85
CA GLY A 232 1.60 3.65 -22.08
C GLY A 232 2.14 2.80 -23.24
N SER A 233 2.87 1.73 -22.93
CA SER A 233 3.39 0.75 -23.89
C SER A 233 2.28 -0.03 -24.60
N GLY A 234 1.09 -0.09 -24.01
CA GLY A 234 -0.05 -0.90 -24.45
C GLY A 234 0.06 -2.37 -24.05
N THR A 235 0.96 -2.68 -23.13
CA THR A 235 1.31 -4.02 -22.62
C THR A 235 1.58 -3.91 -21.12
N ILE A 236 1.55 -5.02 -20.37
CA ILE A 236 1.84 -5.01 -18.93
C ILE A 236 3.19 -5.67 -18.69
N ASP A 237 4.17 -4.94 -18.19
CA ASP A 237 5.46 -5.52 -17.80
C ASP A 237 5.40 -6.24 -16.43
N PHE A 238 6.50 -6.84 -16.01
CA PHE A 238 6.51 -7.59 -14.73
C PHE A 238 6.31 -6.68 -13.51
N GLU A 239 6.75 -5.43 -13.59
CA GLU A 239 6.73 -4.49 -12.48
C GLU A 239 5.32 -3.90 -12.32
N GLU A 240 4.67 -3.54 -13.42
CA GLU A 240 3.25 -3.17 -13.49
C GLU A 240 2.35 -4.33 -13.04
N PHE A 241 2.66 -5.57 -13.46
CA PHE A 241 1.98 -6.76 -12.99
C PHE A 241 2.10 -6.95 -11.47
N LEU A 242 3.29 -6.69 -10.89
CA LEU A 242 3.49 -6.75 -9.44
C LEU A 242 2.69 -5.68 -8.70
N VAL A 243 2.67 -4.43 -9.19
CA VAL A 243 1.88 -3.35 -8.60
C VAL A 243 0.38 -3.71 -8.61
N MET A 244 -0.12 -4.24 -9.73
CA MET A 244 -1.48 -4.75 -9.84
C MET A 244 -1.76 -5.88 -8.85
N MET A 245 -0.89 -6.88 -8.76
CA MET A 245 -1.06 -8.01 -7.84
C MET A 245 -1.01 -7.59 -6.36
N VAL A 246 -0.14 -6.64 -6.00
CA VAL A 246 -0.08 -6.09 -4.65
C VAL A 246 -1.33 -5.28 -4.33
N ARG A 247 -1.85 -4.48 -5.28
CA ARG A 247 -3.14 -3.80 -5.11
C ARG A 247 -4.27 -4.80 -4.88
N LEU A 248 -4.35 -5.86 -5.69
CA LEU A 248 -5.36 -6.92 -5.52
C LEU A 248 -5.19 -7.67 -4.19
N LEU A 249 -3.96 -7.94 -3.75
CA LEU A 249 -3.71 -8.53 -2.43
C LEU A 249 -4.10 -7.59 -1.30
N LYS A 250 -3.83 -6.28 -1.43
CA LYS A 250 -4.24 -5.25 -0.46
C LYS A 250 -5.77 -5.14 -0.41
N GLU A 251 -6.46 -5.21 -1.55
CA GLU A 251 -7.94 -5.22 -1.61
C GLU A 251 -8.53 -6.52 -1.03
N ASP A 252 -7.89 -7.67 -1.29
CA ASP A 252 -8.32 -8.97 -0.74
C ASP A 252 -8.05 -9.06 0.78
N GLN A 253 -6.94 -8.48 1.28
CA GLN A 253 -6.60 -8.40 2.70
C GLN A 253 -7.33 -7.29 3.46
N ALA A 254 -7.67 -6.16 2.79
CA ALA A 254 -8.44 -5.08 3.40
C ALA A 254 -9.88 -5.49 3.72
N GLY A 255 -10.32 -6.63 3.17
CA GLY A 255 -11.73 -7.00 3.17
C GLY A 255 -12.53 -6.06 2.27
N LYS A 256 -13.68 -6.53 1.79
CA LYS A 256 -14.63 -5.67 1.08
C LYS A 256 -15.06 -4.55 2.03
N SER A 257 -15.05 -3.30 1.57
CA SER A 257 -15.50 -2.17 2.37
C SER A 257 -16.96 -2.36 2.82
N GLU A 258 -17.38 -1.73 3.93
CA GLU A 258 -18.76 -1.81 4.41
C GLU A 258 -19.77 -1.37 3.32
N ASP A 259 -19.37 -0.43 2.46
CA ASP A 259 -20.15 0.04 1.32
C ASP A 259 -20.29 -1.03 0.20
N GLU A 260 -19.21 -1.75 -0.13
CA GLU A 260 -19.25 -2.85 -1.10
C GLU A 260 -20.00 -4.07 -0.56
N LEU A 261 -19.90 -4.35 0.74
CA LEU A 261 -20.68 -5.39 1.40
C LEU A 261 -22.16 -5.01 1.49
N ALA A 262 -22.49 -3.72 1.66
CA ALA A 262 -23.86 -3.21 1.57
C ALA A 262 -24.43 -3.25 0.14
N GLU A 263 -23.60 -3.05 -0.89
CA GLU A 263 -24.00 -3.29 -2.27
C GLU A 263 -24.20 -4.78 -2.57
N CYS A 264 -23.29 -5.64 -2.12
CA CYS A 264 -23.46 -7.08 -2.19
C CYS A 264 -24.77 -7.48 -1.51
N PHE A 265 -24.99 -7.09 -0.25
CA PHE A 265 -26.21 -7.39 0.50
C PHE A 265 -27.47 -6.96 -0.25
N ARG A 266 -27.48 -5.77 -0.85
CA ARG A 266 -28.60 -5.29 -1.70
C ARG A 266 -28.80 -6.11 -2.98
N VAL A 267 -27.75 -6.73 -3.51
CA VAL A 267 -27.84 -7.64 -4.66
C VAL A 267 -28.41 -9.00 -4.24
N PHE A 268 -28.09 -9.47 -3.03
CA PHE A 268 -28.62 -10.69 -2.42
C PHE A 268 -30.09 -10.53 -1.99
N ASP A 269 -30.43 -9.50 -1.22
CA ASP A 269 -31.80 -9.16 -0.78
C ASP A 269 -32.63 -8.61 -1.96
N LYS A 270 -33.17 -9.53 -2.78
CA LYS A 270 -33.94 -9.19 -3.98
C LYS A 270 -35.25 -8.50 -3.64
N ASN A 271 -35.80 -8.80 -2.49
CA ASN A 271 -37.12 -8.34 -2.08
C ASN A 271 -37.05 -7.05 -1.24
N ALA A 272 -35.85 -6.63 -0.85
CA ALA A 272 -35.51 -5.44 -0.07
C ALA A 272 -36.16 -5.43 1.34
N ASP A 273 -36.31 -6.60 1.98
CA ASP A 273 -36.84 -6.71 3.34
C ASP A 273 -35.77 -6.56 4.43
N GLY A 274 -34.50 -6.45 4.04
CA GLY A 274 -33.37 -6.30 4.94
C GLY A 274 -32.79 -7.62 5.44
N TYR A 275 -33.22 -8.75 4.87
CA TYR A 275 -32.75 -10.09 5.21
C TYR A 275 -32.42 -10.86 3.92
N ILE A 276 -31.47 -11.79 4.00
CA ILE A 276 -31.16 -12.71 2.90
C ILE A 276 -31.72 -14.07 3.28
N ASP A 277 -32.72 -14.54 2.54
CA ASP A 277 -33.25 -15.89 2.72
C ASP A 277 -32.43 -16.95 1.98
N ARG A 278 -32.74 -18.23 2.25
CA ARG A 278 -32.04 -19.37 1.64
C ARG A 278 -32.10 -19.34 0.11
N GLU A 279 -33.24 -18.97 -0.45
CA GLU A 279 -33.47 -18.93 -1.88
C GLU A 279 -32.68 -17.79 -2.54
N GLU A 280 -32.62 -16.62 -1.91
CA GLU A 280 -31.84 -15.45 -2.31
C GLU A 280 -30.34 -15.73 -2.25
N PHE A 281 -29.88 -16.35 -1.16
CA PHE A 281 -28.48 -16.76 -0.99
C PHE A 281 -28.06 -17.80 -2.05
N ALA A 282 -28.88 -18.84 -2.24
CA ALA A 282 -28.63 -19.88 -3.23
C ALA A 282 -28.62 -19.37 -4.68
N LEU A 283 -29.46 -18.38 -5.00
CA LEU A 283 -29.54 -17.80 -6.33
C LEU A 283 -28.24 -17.10 -6.72
N ILE A 284 -27.67 -16.32 -5.79
CA ILE A 284 -26.46 -15.55 -6.04
C ILE A 284 -25.22 -16.43 -6.04
N ILE A 285 -25.06 -17.37 -5.10
CA ILE A 285 -23.94 -18.33 -5.10
C ILE A 285 -23.92 -19.18 -6.39
N ARG A 286 -25.08 -19.50 -6.95
CA ARG A 286 -25.13 -20.17 -8.25
C ARG A 286 -24.79 -19.26 -9.42
N SER A 287 -24.95 -17.95 -9.25
CA SER A 287 -24.61 -16.95 -10.26
C SER A 287 -23.12 -16.57 -10.28
N THR A 288 -22.39 -16.82 -9.19
CA THR A 288 -20.91 -16.63 -9.13
C THR A 288 -20.13 -17.71 -9.88
N GLY A 289 -20.81 -18.76 -10.38
CA GLY A 289 -20.21 -19.78 -11.24
C GLY A 289 -19.60 -20.97 -10.50
N GLU A 290 -19.61 -20.97 -9.16
CA GLU A 290 -19.15 -22.09 -8.36
C GLU A 290 -20.19 -23.20 -8.25
N ALA A 291 -19.72 -24.45 -8.35
CA ALA A 291 -20.57 -25.64 -8.24
C ALA A 291 -20.76 -26.03 -6.77
N ILE A 292 -21.60 -25.29 -6.05
CA ILE A 292 -21.97 -25.56 -4.66
C ILE A 292 -23.25 -26.43 -4.58
N SER A 293 -23.22 -27.43 -3.70
CA SER A 293 -24.33 -28.35 -3.41
C SER A 293 -25.34 -27.75 -2.40
N GLU A 294 -26.58 -28.26 -2.40
CA GLU A 294 -27.61 -27.80 -1.45
C GLU A 294 -27.19 -28.01 0.02
N ASP A 295 -26.44 -29.07 0.30
CA ASP A 295 -25.96 -29.36 1.66
C ASP A 295 -24.86 -28.37 2.10
N GLU A 296 -24.06 -27.85 1.16
CA GLU A 296 -23.06 -26.82 1.42
C GLU A 296 -23.70 -25.44 1.64
N ILE A 297 -24.76 -25.12 0.89
CA ILE A 297 -25.55 -23.89 1.12
C ILE A 297 -26.16 -23.89 2.53
N ASP A 298 -26.71 -25.03 2.95
CA ASP A 298 -27.33 -25.17 4.27
C ASP A 298 -26.30 -25.05 5.40
N GLU A 299 -25.08 -25.56 5.22
CA GLU A 299 -24.01 -25.42 6.21
C GLU A 299 -23.45 -23.98 6.26
N LEU A 300 -23.32 -23.29 5.12
CA LEU A 300 -22.89 -21.88 5.07
C LEU A 300 -23.90 -20.95 5.74
N LEU A 301 -25.19 -21.10 5.43
CA LEU A 301 -26.25 -20.32 6.06
C LEU A 301 -26.30 -20.55 7.57
N LYS A 302 -26.14 -21.80 8.00
CA LYS A 302 -26.17 -22.17 9.41
C LYS A 302 -24.94 -21.68 10.18
N ASP A 303 -23.81 -21.47 9.52
CA ASP A 303 -22.62 -20.91 10.15
C ASP A 303 -22.73 -19.37 10.28
N GLY A 304 -23.38 -18.71 9.31
CA GLY A 304 -23.68 -17.28 9.34
C GLY A 304 -24.84 -16.88 10.26
N ASP A 305 -25.92 -17.66 10.30
CA ASP A 305 -27.15 -17.39 11.06
C ASP A 305 -26.93 -17.63 12.58
N LYS A 306 -26.51 -16.57 13.28
CA LYS A 306 -26.18 -16.65 14.72
C LYS A 306 -27.43 -16.66 15.58
N ASN A 307 -28.51 -16.05 15.11
CA ASN A 307 -29.75 -15.92 15.85
C ASN A 307 -30.70 -17.14 15.65
N ALA A 308 -30.39 -18.00 14.66
CA ALA A 308 -31.11 -19.20 14.26
C ALA A 308 -32.54 -18.96 13.77
N ASP A 309 -32.80 -17.82 13.11
CA ASP A 309 -34.09 -17.47 12.50
C ASP A 309 -34.25 -18.01 11.06
N GLY A 310 -33.18 -18.56 10.49
CA GLY A 310 -33.14 -19.13 9.15
C GLY A 310 -32.93 -18.11 8.04
N MET A 311 -32.58 -16.87 8.38
CA MET A 311 -32.28 -15.77 7.48
C MET A 311 -30.94 -15.12 7.89
N LEU A 312 -30.28 -14.42 6.98
CA LEU A 312 -29.09 -13.63 7.33
C LEU A 312 -29.45 -12.15 7.35
N ASP A 313 -29.29 -11.51 8.51
CA ASP A 313 -29.27 -10.06 8.56
C ASP A 313 -27.91 -9.48 8.08
N PHE A 314 -27.83 -8.16 7.96
CA PHE A 314 -26.61 -7.50 7.46
C PHE A 314 -25.38 -7.76 8.33
N ASP A 315 -25.54 -7.79 9.66
CA ASP A 315 -24.45 -8.01 10.61
C ASP A 315 -23.98 -9.48 10.59
N GLU A 316 -24.90 -10.42 10.40
CA GLU A 316 -24.64 -11.85 10.23
C GLU A 316 -23.97 -12.15 8.90
N PHE A 317 -24.39 -11.49 7.81
CA PHE A 317 -23.77 -11.58 6.49
C PHE A 317 -22.34 -11.01 6.49
N LEU A 318 -22.12 -9.86 7.13
CA LEU A 318 -20.80 -9.26 7.33
C LEU A 318 -19.84 -10.22 8.02
N LYS A 319 -20.23 -10.72 9.20
CA LYS A 319 -19.41 -11.68 9.97
C LYS A 319 -19.18 -12.99 9.24
N MET A 320 -20.14 -13.44 8.44
CA MET A 320 -19.94 -14.63 7.62
C MET A 320 -18.87 -14.38 6.56
N MET A 321 -18.88 -13.22 5.89
CA MET A 321 -17.87 -12.87 4.88
C MET A 321 -16.48 -12.63 5.47
N GLU A 322 -16.38 -12.09 6.69
CA GLU A 322 -15.10 -11.96 7.42
C GLU A 322 -14.47 -13.32 7.79
N ASN A 323 -15.28 -14.37 8.00
CA ASN A 323 -14.80 -15.70 8.40
C ASN A 323 -14.52 -16.64 7.21
N VAL A 324 -14.75 -16.19 5.98
CA VAL A 324 -14.50 -16.96 4.74
C VAL A 324 -13.11 -16.64 4.14
N GLN A 325 -12.36 -15.69 4.72
CA GLN A 325 -10.93 -15.44 4.46
C GLN A 325 -10.02 -16.49 5.11
#